data_AF-K9Q9M0-F1
#
_entry.id   AF-K9Q9M0-F1
#
_cell.length_a   1.000
_cell.length_b   1.000
_cell.length_c   1.000
_cell.angle_alpha   90.00
_cell.angle_beta   90.00
_cell.angle_gamma   90.00
#
_symmetry.space_group_name_H-M   'P 1'
#
loop_
_entity.id
_entity.type
_entity.pdbx_description
1 polymer ?
#
loop_
_entity_poly.entity_id
_entity_poly.type
_entity_poly.pdbx_seq_one_letter_code
_entity_poly.pdbx_strand_id
1 'polypeptide(L)'
;MKLLLSGLITPVAVLMAATPTLAAIQTKNVDYKQGNTVLQGYLAYDDAIKGKRPGVLVVHEWNGLQGYAKKRTEQLAKLGYVAFAADIYGKGIRPNNPEESGKQATIYRQNRQLLRDRAYAGLKVLQANPLTDVNRIAAIGYCFGGGTVLELARSGANIAGVVSFHGNLDTPNPNDAKNIKAKVLVLHGADDPFVPAEQVTAFENEMRQAKVDWQLISYGGTVHSFTNPDNKGELKGALYNPIADKRSWDDMRQFFAEIFRK
;
A
#
# COMPACT_ATOMS: atom_id res chain seq x y z
N MET A 1 -38.71 38.68 70.98
CA MET A 1 -39.10 37.79 69.87
C MET A 1 -38.02 37.88 68.79
N LYS A 2 -37.00 37.02 68.82
CA LYS A 2 -35.86 37.01 67.88
C LYS A 2 -36.07 35.86 66.89
N LEU A 3 -36.22 36.15 65.59
CA LEU A 3 -36.17 35.15 64.53
C LEU A 3 -34.72 34.91 64.11
N LEU A 4 -34.29 33.65 64.12
CA LEU A 4 -33.06 33.15 63.52
C LEU A 4 -33.40 32.59 62.13
N LEU A 5 -32.80 33.15 61.07
CA LEU A 5 -32.82 32.55 59.73
C LEU A 5 -31.62 31.59 59.59
N SER A 6 -31.91 30.30 59.42
CA SER A 6 -30.94 29.27 59.01
C SER A 6 -30.93 29.15 57.48
N GLY A 7 -29.83 29.51 56.83
CA GLY A 7 -29.62 29.30 55.39
C GLY A 7 -29.16 27.87 55.11
N LEU A 8 -29.90 27.15 54.25
CA LEU A 8 -29.44 25.89 53.66
C LEU A 8 -28.56 26.18 52.44
N ILE A 9 -27.35 25.61 52.42
CA ILE A 9 -26.47 25.56 51.25
C ILE A 9 -26.67 24.18 50.59
N THR A 10 -27.24 24.16 49.40
CA THR A 10 -27.37 22.94 48.58
C THR A 10 -26.12 22.78 47.71
N PRO A 11 -25.43 21.63 47.72
CA PRO A 11 -24.27 21.44 46.84
C PRO A 11 -24.75 21.12 45.42
N VAL A 12 -24.34 21.94 44.46
CA VAL A 12 -24.54 21.68 43.03
C VAL A 12 -23.48 20.67 42.58
N ALA A 13 -23.89 19.44 42.30
CA ALA A 13 -23.03 18.44 41.67
C ALA A 13 -22.87 18.77 40.18
N VAL A 14 -21.66 19.20 39.79
CA VAL A 14 -21.30 19.39 38.39
C VAL A 14 -20.97 18.03 37.78
N LEU A 15 -21.89 17.47 36.99
CA LEU A 15 -21.59 16.34 36.12
C LEU A 15 -20.70 16.82 34.97
N MET A 16 -19.42 16.43 34.98
CA MET A 16 -18.57 16.54 33.79
C MET A 16 -18.94 15.43 32.81
N ALA A 17 -19.67 15.78 31.75
CA ALA A 17 -19.87 14.89 30.61
C ALA A 17 -18.54 14.73 29.87
N ALA A 18 -17.89 13.58 30.00
CA ALA A 18 -16.76 13.22 29.16
C ALA A 18 -17.27 12.97 27.72
N THR A 19 -16.98 13.88 26.80
CA THR A 19 -17.23 13.65 25.38
C THR A 19 -16.29 12.55 24.90
N PRO A 20 -16.79 11.43 24.33
CA PRO A 20 -15.92 10.44 23.73
C PRO A 20 -15.21 11.09 22.55
N THR A 21 -13.89 11.23 22.62
CA THR A 21 -13.06 11.59 21.47
C THR A 21 -13.25 10.51 20.42
N LEU A 22 -13.97 10.83 19.34
CA LEU A 22 -14.11 9.97 18.18
C LEU A 22 -12.72 9.70 17.59
N ALA A 23 -12.31 8.43 17.63
CA ALA A 23 -11.11 7.94 16.94
C ALA A 23 -11.12 8.39 15.48
N ALA A 24 -10.03 9.00 15.03
CA ALA A 24 -9.92 9.53 13.68
C ALA A 24 -8.66 8.96 13.00
N ILE A 25 -8.82 8.51 11.76
CA ILE A 25 -7.67 8.20 10.92
C ILE A 25 -6.88 9.49 10.71
N GLN A 26 -5.65 9.51 11.23
CA GLN A 26 -4.72 10.60 11.05
C GLN A 26 -4.05 10.45 9.70
N THR A 27 -3.96 11.54 8.95
CA THR A 27 -3.33 11.54 7.64
C THR A 27 -2.35 12.69 7.50
N LYS A 28 -1.23 12.46 6.81
CA LYS A 28 -0.17 13.47 6.67
C LYS A 28 0.61 13.30 5.38
N ASN A 29 0.84 14.40 4.66
CA ASN A 29 1.86 14.43 3.61
C ASN A 29 3.26 14.50 4.26
N VAL A 30 4.17 13.63 3.82
CA VAL A 30 5.54 13.55 4.37
C VAL A 30 6.52 13.77 3.24
N ASP A 31 7.29 14.87 3.33
CA ASP A 31 8.40 15.12 2.43
C ASP A 31 9.61 14.25 2.83
N TYR A 32 10.24 13.62 1.85
CA TYR A 32 11.45 12.82 2.01
C TYR A 32 12.32 12.91 0.75
N LYS A 33 13.46 12.20 0.73
CA LYS A 33 14.42 12.27 -0.38
C LYS A 33 14.89 10.89 -0.82
N GLN A 34 15.14 10.78 -2.13
CA GLN A 34 16.00 9.76 -2.73
C GLN A 34 17.14 10.50 -3.43
N GLY A 35 18.35 10.44 -2.86
CA GLY A 35 19.45 11.31 -3.27
C GLY A 35 19.06 12.79 -3.17
N ASN A 36 19.19 13.52 -4.29
CA ASN A 36 18.81 14.93 -4.38
C ASN A 36 17.34 15.14 -4.75
N THR A 37 16.59 14.09 -5.10
CA THR A 37 15.18 14.26 -5.51
C THR A 37 14.28 14.35 -4.29
N VAL A 38 13.45 15.39 -4.23
CA VAL A 38 12.40 15.55 -3.22
C VAL A 38 11.18 14.73 -3.61
N LEU A 39 10.70 13.94 -2.66
CA LEU A 39 9.52 13.09 -2.75
C LEU A 39 8.49 13.55 -1.72
N GLN A 40 7.20 13.34 -1.98
CA GLN A 40 6.16 13.61 -0.99
C GLN A 40 5.16 12.45 -0.91
N GLY A 41 5.32 11.63 0.11
CA GLY A 41 4.46 10.49 0.38
C GLY A 41 3.26 10.85 1.24
N TYR A 42 2.40 9.87 1.49
CA TYR A 42 1.18 10.04 2.27
C TYR A 42 1.09 8.98 3.37
N LEU A 43 1.13 9.42 4.61
CA LEU A 43 1.04 8.59 5.81
C LEU A 43 -0.40 8.56 6.30
N ALA A 44 -0.90 7.38 6.67
CA ALA A 44 -2.16 7.21 7.40
C ALA A 44 -1.99 6.21 8.55
N TYR A 45 -2.62 6.50 9.70
CA TYR A 45 -2.67 5.60 10.86
C TYR A 45 -3.87 5.94 11.75
N ASP A 46 -4.30 4.98 12.57
CA ASP A 46 -5.31 5.19 13.62
C ASP A 46 -4.62 5.58 14.94
N ASP A 47 -4.95 6.76 15.49
CA ASP A 47 -4.37 7.29 16.73
C ASP A 47 -5.00 6.70 18.01
N ALA A 48 -6.12 5.99 17.89
CA ALA A 48 -6.72 5.24 18.98
C ALA A 48 -5.87 4.02 19.36
N ILE A 49 -5.23 3.39 18.37
CA ILE A 49 -4.34 2.25 18.59
C ILE A 49 -3.02 2.73 19.20
N LYS A 50 -2.62 2.13 20.32
CA LYS A 50 -1.38 2.47 21.04
C LYS A 50 -0.26 1.48 20.73
N GLY A 51 0.99 1.94 20.88
CA GLY A 51 2.18 1.11 20.68
C GLY A 51 2.57 0.86 19.23
N LYS A 52 3.63 0.08 19.02
CA LYS A 52 4.12 -0.29 17.68
C LYS A 52 3.23 -1.36 17.05
N ARG A 53 2.97 -1.24 15.75
CA ARG A 53 2.09 -2.13 14.97
C ARG A 53 2.65 -2.35 13.56
N PRO A 54 2.17 -3.37 12.82
CA PRO A 54 2.72 -3.63 11.50
C PRO A 54 2.60 -2.43 10.55
N GLY A 55 3.61 -2.25 9.72
CA GLY A 55 3.68 -1.20 8.70
C GLY A 55 3.33 -1.74 7.32
N VAL A 56 2.66 -0.95 6.49
CA VAL A 56 2.39 -1.29 5.08
C VAL A 56 2.81 -0.15 4.16
N LEU A 57 3.79 -0.43 3.30
CA LEU A 57 4.14 0.46 2.18
C LEU A 57 3.10 0.30 1.08
N VAL A 58 2.60 1.39 0.51
CA VAL A 58 1.66 1.37 -0.62
C VAL A 58 2.33 2.02 -1.83
N VAL A 59 2.30 1.37 -2.98
CA VAL A 59 2.81 1.94 -4.24
C VAL A 59 1.66 2.18 -5.22
N HIS A 60 1.60 3.40 -5.73
CA HIS A 60 0.54 3.90 -6.58
C HIS A 60 0.53 3.28 -7.99
N GLU A 61 -0.59 3.46 -8.70
CA GLU A 61 -0.70 3.13 -10.12
C GLU A 61 0.15 4.08 -11.00
N TRP A 62 0.15 3.86 -12.31
CA TRP A 62 0.93 4.63 -13.28
C TRP A 62 0.62 6.14 -13.36
N ASN A 63 -0.46 6.60 -12.74
CA ASN A 63 -0.84 8.02 -12.70
C ASN A 63 -0.21 8.78 -11.52
N GLY A 64 0.68 8.15 -10.76
CA GLY A 64 1.35 8.79 -9.63
C GLY A 64 0.56 8.71 -8.32
N LEU A 65 1.09 9.35 -7.27
CA LEU A 65 0.46 9.34 -5.94
C LEU A 65 -0.82 10.21 -5.91
N GLN A 66 -1.94 9.61 -6.31
CA GLN A 66 -3.26 10.23 -6.41
C GLN A 66 -4.28 9.65 -5.42
N GLY A 67 -5.55 10.03 -5.59
CA GLY A 67 -6.65 9.70 -4.67
C GLY A 67 -6.81 8.21 -4.40
N TYR A 68 -6.72 7.35 -5.42
CA TYR A 68 -6.91 5.91 -5.23
C TYR A 68 -5.88 5.27 -4.27
N ALA A 69 -4.59 5.55 -4.47
CA ALA A 69 -3.53 5.07 -3.58
C ALA A 69 -3.68 5.60 -2.14
N LYS A 70 -4.07 6.88 -1.98
CA LYS A 70 -4.34 7.48 -0.67
C LYS A 70 -5.53 6.80 0.03
N LYS A 71 -6.64 6.57 -0.68
CA LYS A 71 -7.80 5.83 -0.17
C LYS A 71 -7.41 4.43 0.33
N ARG A 72 -6.57 3.69 -0.40
CA ARG A 72 -6.06 2.37 0.04
C ARG A 72 -5.16 2.47 1.27
N THR A 73 -4.40 3.55 1.39
CA THR A 73 -3.57 3.84 2.57
C THR A 73 -4.44 4.07 3.80
N GLU A 74 -5.52 4.85 3.67
CA GLU A 74 -6.50 5.06 4.74
C GLU A 74 -7.25 3.77 5.11
N GLN A 75 -7.60 2.93 4.13
CA GLN A 75 -8.22 1.64 4.40
C GLN A 75 -7.31 0.72 5.20
N LEU A 76 -6.00 0.68 4.92
CA LEU A 76 -5.03 -0.05 5.73
C LEU A 76 -4.91 0.52 7.14
N ALA A 77 -4.93 1.85 7.29
CA ALA A 77 -4.95 2.50 8.59
C ALA A 77 -6.17 2.07 9.43
N LYS A 78 -7.36 1.97 8.80
CA LYS A 78 -8.59 1.43 9.42
C LYS A 78 -8.50 -0.04 9.81
N LEU A 79 -7.62 -0.82 9.18
CA LEU A 79 -7.31 -2.20 9.58
C LEU A 79 -6.28 -2.27 10.73
N GLY A 80 -5.78 -1.13 11.20
CA GLY A 80 -4.86 -1.02 12.33
C GLY A 80 -3.38 -0.95 11.97
N TYR A 81 -3.05 -0.80 10.69
CA TYR A 81 -1.67 -0.65 10.22
C TYR A 81 -1.18 0.80 10.28
N VAL A 82 0.15 0.99 10.32
CA VAL A 82 0.76 2.25 9.88
C VAL A 82 0.99 2.14 8.39
N ALA A 83 0.24 2.90 7.59
CA ALA A 83 0.31 2.80 6.14
C ALA A 83 1.01 4.03 5.54
N PHE A 84 1.91 3.80 4.60
CA PHE A 84 2.63 4.88 3.92
C PHE A 84 2.61 4.67 2.40
N ALA A 85 1.93 5.54 1.67
CA ALA A 85 2.03 5.57 0.22
C ALA A 85 3.27 6.34 -0.22
N ALA A 86 4.17 5.63 -0.90
CA ALA A 86 5.39 6.20 -1.46
C ALA A 86 5.08 6.98 -2.73
N ASP A 87 5.77 8.10 -2.90
CA ASP A 87 5.81 8.84 -4.16
C ASP A 87 7.00 8.36 -4.98
N ILE A 88 6.71 7.63 -6.05
CA ILE A 88 7.76 7.12 -6.94
C ILE A 88 8.25 8.22 -7.87
N TYR A 89 7.34 9.10 -8.32
CA TYR A 89 7.63 10.05 -9.40
C TYR A 89 8.34 11.30 -8.94
N GLY A 90 8.02 11.81 -7.75
CA GLY A 90 8.58 13.05 -7.23
C GLY A 90 7.52 14.02 -6.75
N LYS A 91 7.90 14.86 -5.78
CA LYS A 91 7.01 15.87 -5.23
C LYS A 91 6.53 16.79 -6.36
N GLY A 92 5.20 16.92 -6.48
CA GLY A 92 4.55 17.75 -7.50
C GLY A 92 4.36 17.07 -8.86
N ILE A 93 4.93 15.89 -9.10
CA ILE A 93 4.76 15.17 -10.37
C ILE A 93 3.51 14.29 -10.27
N ARG A 94 2.39 14.76 -10.83
CA ARG A 94 1.08 14.08 -10.81
C ARG A 94 0.48 14.09 -12.23
N PRO A 95 0.81 13.07 -13.07
CA PRO A 95 0.23 12.94 -14.40
C PRO A 95 -1.29 13.03 -14.39
N ASN A 96 -1.87 13.84 -15.27
CA ASN A 96 -3.31 14.08 -15.29
C ASN A 96 -4.04 13.36 -16.45
N ASN A 97 -3.29 12.75 -17.37
CA ASN A 97 -3.82 12.05 -18.53
C ASN A 97 -2.99 10.79 -18.87
N PRO A 98 -3.51 9.89 -19.74
CA PRO A 98 -2.82 8.65 -20.10
C PRO A 98 -1.45 8.85 -20.76
N GLU A 99 -1.27 9.89 -21.58
CA GLU A 99 0.00 10.18 -22.25
C GLU A 99 1.09 10.56 -21.23
N GLU A 100 0.80 11.48 -20.33
CA GLU A 100 1.70 11.87 -19.24
C GLU A 100 2.01 10.69 -18.32
N SER A 101 0.99 9.89 -17.99
CA SER A 101 1.13 8.70 -17.13
C SER A 101 2.05 7.68 -17.79
N GLY A 102 1.87 7.43 -19.09
CA GLY A 102 2.72 6.56 -19.88
C GLY A 102 4.17 7.03 -19.93
N LYS A 103 4.41 8.34 -20.18
CA LYS A 103 5.76 8.94 -20.19
C LYS A 103 6.44 8.77 -18.83
N GLN A 104 5.76 9.12 -17.74
CA GLN A 104 6.34 8.98 -16.40
C GLN A 104 6.62 7.52 -16.02
N ALA A 105 5.65 6.62 -16.21
CA ALA A 105 5.83 5.20 -15.90
C ALA A 105 6.99 4.57 -16.68
N THR A 106 7.20 4.99 -17.94
CA THR A 106 8.25 4.46 -18.82
C THR A 106 9.66 4.73 -18.27
N ILE A 107 9.90 5.91 -17.68
CA ILE A 107 11.19 6.25 -17.05
C ILE A 107 11.61 5.17 -16.05
N TYR A 108 10.68 4.74 -15.21
CA TYR A 108 10.94 3.77 -14.15
C TYR A 108 10.88 2.31 -14.63
N ARG A 109 10.05 2.00 -15.63
CA ARG A 109 10.05 0.67 -16.28
C ARG A 109 11.38 0.38 -16.96
N GLN A 110 11.98 1.37 -17.60
CA GLN A 110 13.28 1.25 -18.28
C GLN A 110 14.47 1.35 -17.32
N ASN A 111 14.28 1.88 -16.11
CA ASN A 111 15.32 1.98 -15.09
C ASN A 111 14.86 1.32 -13.77
N ARG A 112 14.94 -0.01 -13.72
CA ARG A 112 14.54 -0.78 -12.54
C ARG A 112 15.36 -0.45 -11.30
N GLN A 113 16.63 -0.05 -11.43
CA GLN A 113 17.42 0.39 -10.28
C GLN A 113 16.82 1.66 -9.67
N LEU A 114 16.51 2.67 -10.49
CA LEU A 114 15.84 3.89 -10.01
C LEU A 114 14.48 3.57 -9.37
N LEU A 115 13.71 2.66 -9.97
CA LEU A 115 12.42 2.23 -9.41
C LEU A 115 12.59 1.63 -8.01
N ARG A 116 13.54 0.69 -7.85
CA ARG A 116 13.89 0.07 -6.57
C ARG A 116 14.33 1.12 -5.55
N ASP A 117 15.18 2.06 -5.93
CA ASP A 117 15.66 3.13 -5.05
C ASP A 117 14.52 4.03 -4.54
N ARG A 118 13.53 4.35 -5.40
CA ARG A 118 12.35 5.15 -5.01
C ARG A 118 11.46 4.41 -4.04
N ALA A 119 11.17 3.14 -4.31
CA ALA A 119 10.38 2.30 -3.43
C ALA A 119 11.09 2.12 -2.07
N TYR A 120 12.41 1.88 -2.08
CA TYR A 120 13.21 1.71 -0.88
C TYR A 120 13.30 3.01 -0.05
N ALA A 121 13.37 4.17 -0.69
CA ALA A 121 13.31 5.46 0.02
C ALA A 121 11.98 5.62 0.77
N GLY A 122 10.85 5.22 0.16
CA GLY A 122 9.56 5.20 0.84
C GLY A 122 9.50 4.19 1.99
N LEU A 123 10.07 2.99 1.80
CA LEU A 123 10.18 1.97 2.84
C LEU A 123 10.96 2.50 4.06
N LYS A 124 12.05 3.25 3.85
CA LYS A 124 12.82 3.86 4.95
C LYS A 124 11.99 4.86 5.78
N VAL A 125 11.11 5.62 5.14
CA VAL A 125 10.20 6.53 5.87
C VAL A 125 9.28 5.74 6.79
N LEU A 126 8.71 4.64 6.28
CA LEU A 126 7.84 3.77 7.06
C LEU A 126 8.60 3.10 8.22
N GLN A 127 9.82 2.61 7.98
CA GLN A 127 10.69 2.02 9.01
C GLN A 127 11.10 3.02 10.10
N ALA A 128 11.32 4.28 9.74
CA ALA A 128 11.68 5.33 10.68
C ALA A 128 10.50 5.87 11.51
N ASN A 129 9.26 5.52 11.15
CA ASN A 129 8.09 5.97 11.89
C ASN A 129 8.03 5.30 13.27
N PRO A 130 7.87 6.06 14.37
CA PRO A 130 7.91 5.51 15.73
C PRO A 130 6.77 4.53 16.05
N LEU A 131 5.66 4.57 15.29
CA LEU A 131 4.51 3.67 15.45
C LEU A 131 4.67 2.37 14.65
N THR A 132 5.66 2.28 13.76
CA THR A 132 5.92 1.08 12.96
C THR A 132 6.74 0.06 13.75
N ASP A 133 6.27 -1.18 13.75
CA ASP A 133 7.08 -2.33 14.13
C ASP A 133 7.95 -2.75 12.93
N VAL A 134 9.25 -2.45 13.02
CA VAL A 134 10.20 -2.67 11.92
C VAL A 134 10.39 -4.14 11.53
N ASN A 135 10.01 -5.08 12.41
CA ASN A 135 10.06 -6.51 12.11
C ASN A 135 8.79 -7.02 11.43
N ARG A 136 7.74 -6.19 11.33
CA ARG A 136 6.45 -6.53 10.73
C ARG A 136 6.08 -5.47 9.71
N ILE A 137 6.77 -5.48 8.58
CA ILE A 137 6.48 -4.59 7.45
C ILE A 137 6.11 -5.43 6.23
N ALA A 138 5.10 -4.98 5.48
CA ALA A 138 4.80 -5.48 4.14
C ALA A 138 4.75 -4.32 3.14
N ALA A 139 4.70 -4.65 1.84
CA ALA A 139 4.44 -3.68 0.79
C ALA A 139 3.33 -4.17 -0.14
N ILE A 140 2.44 -3.27 -0.55
CA ILE A 140 1.43 -3.54 -1.57
C ILE A 140 1.56 -2.55 -2.71
N GLY A 141 1.13 -2.94 -3.90
CA GLY A 141 1.04 -2.01 -5.00
C GLY A 141 0.05 -2.43 -6.07
N TYR A 142 -0.40 -1.45 -6.85
CA TYR A 142 -1.45 -1.60 -7.85
C TYR A 142 -0.91 -1.25 -9.23
N CYS A 143 -1.17 -2.07 -10.26
CA CYS A 143 -0.71 -1.81 -11.64
C CYS A 143 0.82 -1.64 -11.67
N PHE A 144 1.30 -0.45 -12.07
CA PHE A 144 2.70 -0.04 -11.96
C PHE A 144 3.30 -0.31 -10.57
N GLY A 145 2.53 -0.01 -9.51
CA GLY A 145 2.93 -0.27 -8.13
C GLY A 145 3.04 -1.76 -7.81
N GLY A 146 2.22 -2.62 -8.42
CA GLY A 146 2.28 -4.07 -8.24
C GLY A 146 3.61 -4.63 -8.73
N GLY A 147 4.02 -4.24 -9.94
CA GLY A 147 5.37 -4.56 -10.44
C GLY A 147 6.47 -3.93 -9.59
N THR A 148 6.25 -2.73 -9.06
CA THR A 148 7.21 -2.03 -8.19
C THR A 148 7.49 -2.77 -6.88
N VAL A 149 6.47 -3.34 -6.23
CA VAL A 149 6.70 -4.10 -4.99
C VAL A 149 7.36 -5.45 -5.24
N LEU A 150 7.15 -6.06 -6.41
CA LEU A 150 7.94 -7.23 -6.83
C LEU A 150 9.42 -6.87 -7.04
N GLU A 151 9.69 -5.72 -7.66
CA GLU A 151 11.06 -5.21 -7.80
C GLU A 151 11.72 -4.85 -6.45
N LEU A 152 10.94 -4.31 -5.51
CA LEU A 152 11.41 -4.08 -4.14
C LEU A 152 11.79 -5.40 -3.44
N ALA A 153 11.01 -6.47 -3.65
CA ALA A 153 11.36 -7.79 -3.12
C ALA A 153 12.64 -8.32 -3.77
N ARG A 154 12.76 -8.23 -5.10
CA ARG A 154 13.95 -8.62 -5.89
C ARG A 154 15.21 -7.84 -5.52
N SER A 155 15.07 -6.63 -4.94
CA SER A 155 16.20 -5.86 -4.40
C SER A 155 16.74 -6.41 -3.07
N GLY A 156 16.09 -7.41 -2.48
CA GLY A 156 16.45 -7.98 -1.18
C GLY A 156 16.01 -7.17 0.04
N ALA A 157 14.97 -6.34 -0.13
CA ALA A 157 14.34 -5.63 0.98
C ALA A 157 13.92 -6.61 2.09
N ASN A 158 14.32 -6.31 3.32
CA ASN A 158 14.04 -7.16 4.48
C ASN A 158 12.67 -6.82 5.07
N ILE A 159 11.60 -7.30 4.42
CA ILE A 159 10.20 -7.13 4.82
C ILE A 159 9.49 -8.50 4.82
N ALA A 160 8.40 -8.61 5.58
CA ALA A 160 7.70 -9.89 5.78
C ALA A 160 7.00 -10.39 4.51
N GLY A 161 6.47 -9.48 3.69
CA GLY A 161 5.76 -9.87 2.48
C GLY A 161 5.51 -8.73 1.49
N VAL A 162 5.25 -9.08 0.24
CA VAL A 162 4.80 -8.17 -0.80
C VAL A 162 3.50 -8.67 -1.44
N VAL A 163 2.61 -7.75 -1.81
CA VAL A 163 1.34 -8.05 -2.49
C VAL A 163 1.20 -7.22 -3.75
N SER A 164 1.22 -7.88 -4.91
CA SER A 164 1.02 -7.25 -6.21
C SER A 164 -0.44 -7.39 -6.66
N PHE A 165 -1.14 -6.27 -6.82
CA PHE A 165 -2.48 -6.22 -7.40
C PHE A 165 -2.37 -5.84 -8.88
N HIS A 166 -2.79 -6.74 -9.77
CA HIS A 166 -2.76 -6.59 -11.23
C HIS A 166 -1.49 -5.88 -11.72
N GLY A 167 -0.33 -6.29 -11.18
CA GLY A 167 0.95 -5.73 -11.54
C GLY A 167 1.57 -6.44 -12.73
N ASN A 168 2.44 -5.73 -13.47
CA ASN A 168 3.29 -6.39 -14.46
C ASN A 168 4.22 -7.38 -13.75
N LEU A 169 4.33 -8.59 -14.31
CA LEU A 169 5.11 -9.68 -13.72
C LEU A 169 6.50 -9.83 -14.36
N ASP A 170 6.76 -9.09 -15.44
CA ASP A 170 8.06 -9.04 -16.10
C ASP A 170 9.19 -8.63 -15.16
N THR A 171 10.40 -9.09 -15.48
CA THR A 171 11.64 -8.67 -14.87
C THR A 171 12.75 -8.67 -15.92
N PRO A 172 13.64 -7.67 -15.95
CA PRO A 172 14.80 -7.70 -16.85
C PRO A 172 15.85 -8.73 -16.41
N ASN A 173 15.80 -9.18 -15.15
CA ASN A 173 16.75 -10.15 -14.60
C ASN A 173 16.08 -11.09 -13.58
N PRO A 174 15.65 -12.30 -14.00
CA PRO A 174 15.02 -13.26 -13.09
C PRO A 174 15.98 -13.78 -12.00
N ASN A 175 17.30 -13.68 -12.19
CA ASN A 175 18.27 -14.07 -11.16
C ASN A 175 18.20 -13.19 -9.91
N ASP A 176 17.57 -12.02 -9.97
CA ASP A 176 17.38 -11.16 -8.79
C ASP A 176 16.41 -11.79 -7.77
N ALA A 177 15.58 -12.76 -8.19
CA ALA A 177 14.70 -13.47 -7.26
C ALA A 177 15.44 -14.20 -6.14
N LYS A 178 16.71 -14.58 -6.34
CA LYS A 178 17.55 -15.17 -5.28
C LYS A 178 17.75 -14.24 -4.07
N ASN A 179 17.53 -12.94 -4.25
CA ASN A 179 17.66 -11.95 -3.20
C ASN A 179 16.37 -11.80 -2.38
N ILE A 180 15.23 -12.33 -2.87
CA ILE A 180 13.93 -12.17 -2.23
C ILE A 180 13.95 -12.83 -0.85
N LYS A 181 13.65 -12.04 0.18
CA LYS A 181 13.48 -12.49 1.57
C LYS A 181 12.01 -12.50 2.00
N ALA A 182 11.18 -11.73 1.30
CA ALA A 182 9.76 -11.56 1.59
C ALA A 182 8.95 -12.74 1.04
N LYS A 183 7.84 -13.08 1.70
CA LYS A 183 6.78 -13.89 1.07
C LYS A 183 6.11 -13.08 -0.04
N VAL A 184 5.63 -13.73 -1.10
CA VAL A 184 5.09 -13.03 -2.29
C VAL A 184 3.64 -13.46 -2.55
N LEU A 185 2.72 -12.51 -2.64
CA LEU A 185 1.36 -12.73 -3.11
C LEU A 185 1.10 -11.93 -4.38
N VAL A 186 0.67 -12.60 -5.45
CA VAL A 186 0.24 -11.98 -6.69
C VAL A 186 -1.27 -12.19 -6.87
N LEU A 187 -1.98 -11.09 -7.10
CA LEU A 187 -3.44 -11.03 -7.27
C LEU A 187 -3.73 -10.53 -8.69
N HIS A 188 -4.02 -11.46 -9.59
CA HIS A 188 -3.98 -11.26 -11.04
C HIS A 188 -5.37 -11.39 -11.68
N GLY A 189 -5.66 -10.56 -12.68
CA GLY A 189 -6.86 -10.75 -13.51
C GLY A 189 -6.56 -11.78 -14.58
N ALA A 190 -7.33 -12.88 -14.65
CA ALA A 190 -7.04 -13.98 -15.57
C ALA A 190 -7.14 -13.59 -17.06
N ASP A 191 -7.83 -12.50 -17.37
CA ASP A 191 -8.06 -12.00 -18.73
C ASP A 191 -7.30 -10.68 -18.99
N ASP A 192 -6.31 -10.35 -18.16
CA ASP A 192 -5.52 -9.11 -18.26
C ASP A 192 -4.60 -9.10 -19.50
N PRO A 193 -4.87 -8.27 -20.53
CA PRO A 193 -4.09 -8.29 -21.75
C PRO A 193 -2.74 -7.58 -21.64
N PHE A 194 -2.46 -6.88 -20.53
CA PHE A 194 -1.16 -6.23 -20.31
C PHE A 194 -0.12 -7.15 -19.67
N VAL A 195 -0.53 -8.36 -19.26
CA VAL A 195 0.34 -9.39 -18.73
C VAL A 195 0.05 -10.69 -19.49
N PRO A 196 0.75 -10.94 -20.60
CA PRO A 196 0.60 -12.17 -21.38
C PRO A 196 0.87 -13.43 -20.54
N ALA A 197 0.30 -14.57 -20.95
CA ALA A 197 0.44 -15.85 -20.26
C ALA A 197 1.91 -16.29 -20.09
N GLU A 198 2.78 -15.88 -21.00
CA GLU A 198 4.22 -16.13 -20.93
C GLU A 198 4.86 -15.40 -19.74
N GLN A 199 4.40 -14.19 -19.40
CA GLN A 199 4.89 -13.46 -18.21
C GLN A 199 4.45 -14.14 -16.92
N VAL A 200 3.21 -14.64 -16.87
CA VAL A 200 2.72 -15.41 -15.72
C VAL A 200 3.58 -16.66 -15.52
N THR A 201 3.76 -17.44 -16.59
CA THR A 201 4.59 -18.66 -16.58
C THR A 201 6.05 -18.36 -16.19
N ALA A 202 6.62 -17.27 -16.73
CA ALA A 202 7.99 -16.85 -16.41
C ALA A 202 8.14 -16.47 -14.94
N PHE A 203 7.17 -15.75 -14.37
CA PHE A 203 7.15 -15.40 -12.94
C PHE A 203 7.07 -16.65 -12.06
N GLU A 204 6.19 -17.61 -12.37
CA GLU A 204 6.12 -18.84 -11.58
C GLU A 204 7.44 -19.61 -11.60
N ASN A 205 8.08 -19.70 -12.78
CA ASN A 205 9.37 -20.37 -12.93
C ASN A 205 10.48 -19.64 -12.15
N GLU A 206 10.51 -18.31 -12.21
CA GLU A 206 11.42 -17.47 -11.44
C GLU A 206 11.29 -17.75 -9.93
N MET A 207 10.06 -17.68 -9.39
CA MET A 207 9.83 -17.89 -7.96
C MET A 207 10.17 -19.34 -7.52
N ARG A 208 9.85 -20.35 -8.34
CA ARG A 208 10.19 -21.76 -8.08
C ARG A 208 11.71 -21.97 -8.05
N GLN A 209 12.44 -21.45 -9.04
CA GLN A 209 13.89 -21.61 -9.15
C GLN A 209 14.62 -20.97 -7.96
N ALA A 210 14.15 -19.79 -7.54
CA ALA A 210 14.68 -19.08 -6.38
C ALA A 210 14.20 -19.64 -5.02
N LYS A 211 13.28 -20.62 -5.02
CA LYS A 211 12.65 -21.21 -3.82
C LYS A 211 11.99 -20.17 -2.91
N VAL A 212 11.37 -19.16 -3.53
CA VAL A 212 10.60 -18.14 -2.81
C VAL A 212 9.32 -18.78 -2.28
N ASP A 213 8.82 -18.30 -1.14
CA ASP A 213 7.48 -18.62 -0.68
C ASP A 213 6.48 -17.69 -1.36
N TRP A 214 5.67 -18.22 -2.27
CA TRP A 214 4.82 -17.42 -3.13
C TRP A 214 3.44 -18.04 -3.40
N GLN A 215 2.48 -17.17 -3.68
CA GLN A 215 1.15 -17.50 -4.18
C GLN A 215 0.80 -16.59 -5.35
N LEU A 216 0.11 -17.15 -6.36
CA LEU A 216 -0.53 -16.40 -7.43
C LEU A 216 -1.99 -16.82 -7.50
N ILE A 217 -2.89 -15.85 -7.38
CA ILE A 217 -4.34 -16.06 -7.46
C ILE A 217 -4.85 -15.32 -8.70
N SER A 218 -5.42 -16.06 -9.63
CA SER A 218 -6.03 -15.52 -10.85
C SER A 218 -7.54 -15.47 -10.74
N TYR A 219 -8.14 -14.29 -10.95
CA TYR A 219 -9.60 -14.10 -10.94
C TYR A 219 -10.14 -14.20 -12.37
N GLY A 220 -11.02 -15.19 -12.63
CA GLY A 220 -11.68 -15.33 -13.93
C GLY A 220 -12.62 -14.16 -14.25
N GLY A 221 -12.78 -13.83 -15.53
CA GLY A 221 -13.63 -12.72 -15.97
C GLY A 221 -13.10 -11.34 -15.57
N THR A 222 -11.79 -11.24 -15.30
CA THR A 222 -11.17 -10.07 -14.67
C THR A 222 -9.98 -9.62 -15.48
N VAL A 223 -9.98 -8.36 -15.88
CA VAL A 223 -8.91 -7.71 -16.64
C VAL A 223 -8.09 -6.78 -15.74
N HIS A 224 -7.25 -5.92 -16.31
CA HIS A 224 -6.38 -5.01 -15.55
C HIS A 224 -7.15 -3.96 -14.72
N SER A 225 -6.49 -3.37 -13.72
CA SER A 225 -7.04 -2.31 -12.86
C SER A 225 -8.37 -2.66 -12.18
N PHE A 226 -8.64 -3.95 -11.98
CA PHE A 226 -9.91 -4.44 -11.44
C PHE A 226 -10.24 -3.94 -10.04
N THR A 227 -9.28 -3.37 -9.32
CA THR A 227 -9.48 -2.85 -7.96
C THR A 227 -9.91 -1.39 -7.90
N ASN A 228 -9.81 -0.62 -8.99
CA ASN A 228 -10.04 0.82 -8.97
C ASN A 228 -11.46 1.18 -9.49
N PRO A 229 -12.40 1.61 -8.62
CA PRO A 229 -13.77 1.95 -9.03
C PRO A 229 -13.88 3.13 -10.00
N ASP A 230 -12.84 3.97 -10.06
CA ASP A 230 -12.79 5.13 -10.94
C ASP A 230 -12.41 4.74 -12.39
N ASN A 231 -11.94 3.50 -12.63
CA ASN A 231 -11.67 2.99 -13.97
C ASN A 231 -12.97 2.49 -14.63
N LYS A 232 -13.41 3.16 -15.69
CA LYS A 232 -14.66 2.88 -16.41
C LYS A 232 -14.44 2.20 -17.76
N GLY A 233 -13.24 1.68 -18.03
CA GLY A 233 -12.93 1.03 -19.30
C GLY A 233 -12.43 1.99 -20.38
N GLU A 234 -11.90 3.15 -19.99
CA GLU A 234 -11.33 4.14 -20.91
C GLU A 234 -10.14 3.55 -21.69
N LEU A 235 -9.39 2.66 -21.05
CA LEU A 235 -8.36 1.84 -21.67
C LEU A 235 -8.90 0.43 -21.89
N LYS A 236 -8.99 0.00 -23.15
CA LYS A 236 -9.39 -1.37 -23.50
C LYS A 236 -8.51 -2.38 -22.76
N GLY A 237 -9.13 -3.31 -22.02
CA GLY A 237 -8.41 -4.30 -21.21
C GLY A 237 -8.14 -3.88 -19.77
N ALA A 238 -8.61 -2.71 -19.33
CA ALA A 238 -8.61 -2.29 -17.95
C ALA A 238 -10.05 -1.93 -17.54
N LEU A 239 -10.57 -2.51 -16.44
CA LEU A 239 -11.95 -2.27 -16.02
C LEU A 239 -12.12 -2.68 -14.57
N TYR A 240 -12.86 -1.86 -13.80
CA TYR A 240 -13.24 -2.20 -12.44
C TYR A 240 -14.08 -3.49 -12.37
N ASN A 241 -13.73 -4.39 -11.45
CA ASN A 241 -14.55 -5.55 -11.10
C ASN A 241 -14.74 -5.61 -9.58
N PRO A 242 -15.92 -5.27 -9.03
CA PRO A 242 -16.15 -5.20 -7.60
C PRO A 242 -15.99 -6.55 -6.88
N ILE A 243 -16.25 -7.66 -7.57
CA ILE A 243 -16.10 -9.00 -7.01
C ILE A 243 -14.62 -9.34 -6.84
N ALA A 244 -13.82 -9.12 -7.89
CA ALA A 244 -12.38 -9.35 -7.85
C ALA A 244 -11.66 -8.40 -6.89
N ASP A 245 -12.08 -7.13 -6.86
CA ASP A 245 -11.60 -6.14 -5.88
C ASP A 245 -11.78 -6.66 -4.44
N LYS A 246 -13.02 -7.02 -4.07
CA LYS A 246 -13.31 -7.54 -2.74
C LYS A 246 -12.51 -8.81 -2.42
N ARG A 247 -12.48 -9.79 -3.32
CA ARG A 247 -11.76 -11.06 -3.12
C ARG A 247 -10.26 -10.81 -2.92
N SER A 248 -9.65 -10.03 -3.80
CA SER A 248 -8.23 -9.71 -3.71
C SER A 248 -7.85 -8.97 -2.42
N TRP A 249 -8.74 -8.10 -1.92
CA TRP A 249 -8.55 -7.46 -0.63
C TRP A 249 -8.65 -8.46 0.53
N ASP A 250 -9.61 -9.38 0.48
CA ASP A 250 -9.77 -10.43 1.48
C ASP A 250 -8.53 -11.36 1.51
N ASP A 251 -8.02 -11.76 0.35
CA ASP A 251 -6.82 -12.59 0.21
C ASP A 251 -5.56 -11.89 0.75
N MET A 252 -5.39 -10.59 0.45
CA MET A 252 -4.31 -9.77 1.04
C MET A 252 -4.39 -9.75 2.58
N ARG A 253 -5.59 -9.59 3.15
CA ARG A 253 -5.75 -9.61 4.62
C ARG A 253 -5.43 -10.97 5.21
N GLN A 254 -5.81 -12.06 4.55
CA GLN A 254 -5.46 -13.41 5.00
C GLN A 254 -3.95 -13.61 4.99
N PHE A 255 -3.29 -13.19 3.91
CA PHE A 255 -1.84 -13.22 3.80
C PHE A 255 -1.17 -12.37 4.89
N PHE A 256 -1.65 -11.15 5.15
CA PHE A 256 -1.16 -10.33 6.26
C PHE A 256 -1.36 -10.97 7.63
N ALA A 257 -2.51 -11.63 7.84
CA ALA A 257 -2.79 -12.36 9.05
C ALA A 257 -1.89 -13.59 9.24
N GLU A 258 -1.23 -14.10 8.19
CA GLU A 258 -0.20 -15.13 8.29
C GLU A 258 1.18 -14.52 8.56
N ILE A 259 1.64 -13.61 7.70
CA ILE A 259 3.03 -13.12 7.72
C ILE A 259 3.35 -12.24 8.92
N PHE A 260 2.33 -11.69 9.61
CA PHE A 260 2.51 -10.88 10.81
C PHE A 260 2.23 -11.64 12.12
N ARG A 261 1.97 -12.96 12.06
CA ARG A 261 1.91 -13.79 13.27
C ARG A 261 3.26 -13.77 13.98
N LYS A 262 3.20 -13.71 15.31
CA LYS A 262 4.35 -13.85 16.19
C LYS A 262 4.64 -15.32 16.43
#